data_AF-A0A1G8MR78-F1
#
_entry.id   AF-A0A1G8MR78-F1
#
_cell.length_a   1.000
_cell.length_b   1.000
_cell.length_c   1.000
_cell.angle_alpha   90.00
_cell.angle_beta   90.00
_cell.angle_gamma   90.00
#
_symmetry.space_group_name_H-M   'P 1'
#
loop_
_entity.id
_entity.type
_entity.pdbx_description
1 polymer ?
#
loop_
_entity_poly.entity_id
_entity_poly.type
_entity_poly.pdbx_seq_one_letter_code
_entity_poly.pdbx_strand_id
1 'polypeptide(L)'
;MNFRKILSVIVGFGTIGLLSSVFAKVQGMLFPSSLEIFINQELADTNVSQFIIKLFCVWVSCFLGGLITTKIGGKARENLIVGTLIILVVGWLWLSAVNPIWFWVLMILGVLPCVFLGYKVISAMSKP
;
A
#
# COMPACT_ATOMS: atom_id res chain seq x y z
N MET A 1 8.48 -24.34 0.29
CA MET A 1 8.83 -23.02 0.86
C MET A 1 8.83 -23.14 2.39
N ASN A 2 9.80 -22.56 3.10
CA ASN A 2 9.89 -22.70 4.56
C ASN A 2 8.68 -21.99 5.22
N PHE A 3 8.01 -22.60 6.20
CA PHE A 3 6.76 -22.08 6.80
C PHE A 3 6.90 -20.61 7.27
N ARG A 4 8.06 -20.29 7.86
CA ARG A 4 8.40 -18.95 8.34
C ARG A 4 8.37 -17.87 7.23
N LYS A 5 8.71 -18.24 6.00
CA LYS A 5 8.68 -17.34 4.83
C LYS A 5 7.27 -17.10 4.34
N ILE A 6 6.45 -18.15 4.29
CA ILE A 6 5.02 -18.03 3.93
C ILE A 6 4.33 -17.10 4.94
N LEU A 7 4.58 -17.32 6.24
CA LEU A 7 4.02 -16.49 7.30
C LEU A 7 4.47 -15.03 7.18
N SER A 8 5.74 -14.77 6.84
CA SER A 8 6.21 -13.39 6.61
C SER A 8 5.46 -12.67 5.49
N VAL A 9 5.13 -13.37 4.39
CA VAL A 9 4.37 -12.80 3.27
C VAL A 9 2.93 -12.52 3.68
N ILE A 10 2.28 -13.46 4.37
CA ILE A 10 0.90 -13.31 4.85
C ILE A 10 0.80 -12.12 5.80
N VAL A 11 1.70 -12.03 6.78
CA VAL A 11 1.68 -10.92 7.76
C VAL A 11 2.03 -9.60 7.08
N GLY A 12 2.99 -9.59 6.15
CA GLY A 12 3.31 -8.40 5.35
C GLY A 12 2.13 -7.87 4.54
N PHE A 13 1.51 -8.74 3.75
CA PHE A 13 0.33 -8.41 2.95
C PHE A 13 -0.86 -7.97 3.82
N GLY A 14 -1.13 -8.74 4.89
CA GLY A 14 -2.20 -8.44 5.84
C GLY A 14 -1.99 -7.09 6.54
N THR A 15 -0.75 -6.76 6.91
CA THR A 15 -0.38 -5.45 7.48
C THR A 15 -0.76 -4.32 6.54
N ILE A 16 -0.35 -4.42 5.25
CA ILE A 16 -0.63 -3.37 4.25
C ILE A 16 -2.14 -3.20 4.08
N GLY A 17 -2.90 -4.29 3.95
CA GLY A 17 -4.35 -4.25 3.80
C GLY A 17 -5.07 -3.66 5.02
N LEU A 18 -4.68 -4.06 6.24
CA LEU A 18 -5.27 -3.57 7.48
C LEU A 18 -4.98 -2.07 7.69
N LEU A 19 -3.72 -1.65 7.54
CA LEU A 19 -3.34 -0.23 7.67
C LEU A 19 -4.03 0.64 6.62
N SER A 20 -4.09 0.17 5.37
CA SER A 20 -4.79 0.90 4.30
C SER A 20 -6.28 1.06 4.61
N SER A 21 -6.91 0.03 5.18
CA SER A 21 -8.33 0.08 5.58
C SER A 21 -8.57 1.03 6.76
N VAL A 22 -7.68 1.02 7.76
CA VAL A 22 -7.72 1.96 8.89
C VAL A 22 -7.58 3.39 8.39
N PHE A 23 -6.59 3.67 7.53
CA PHE A 23 -6.41 5.00 6.97
C PHE A 23 -7.59 5.45 6.12
N ALA A 24 -8.18 4.56 5.31
CA ALA A 24 -9.39 4.88 4.55
C ALA A 24 -10.56 5.27 5.47
N LYS A 25 -10.75 4.54 6.58
CA LYS A 25 -11.79 4.84 7.56
C LYS A 25 -11.53 6.18 8.28
N VAL A 26 -10.30 6.41 8.73
CA VAL A 26 -9.90 7.67 9.39
C VAL A 26 -10.09 8.86 8.44
N GLN A 27 -9.68 8.72 7.19
CA GLN A 27 -9.89 9.75 6.18
C GLN A 27 -11.39 9.99 5.92
N GLY A 28 -12.21 8.95 5.86
CA GLY A 28 -13.67 9.06 5.73
C GLY A 28 -14.34 9.75 6.91
N MET A 29 -13.79 9.62 8.12
CA MET A 29 -14.29 10.34 9.31
C MET A 29 -13.92 11.83 9.29
N LEU A 30 -12.72 12.18 8.82
CA LEU A 30 -12.24 13.56 8.74
C LEU A 30 -12.80 14.32 7.54
N PHE A 31 -13.00 13.61 6.43
CA PHE A 31 -13.48 14.14 5.17
C PHE A 31 -14.56 13.20 4.62
N PRO A 32 -15.84 13.39 4.97
CA PRO A 32 -16.93 12.51 4.53
C PRO A 32 -17.04 12.44 3.00
N SER A 33 -16.72 13.54 2.30
CA SER A 33 -16.64 13.61 0.84
C SER A 33 -15.63 12.62 0.23
N SER A 34 -14.64 12.14 1.00
CA SER A 34 -13.57 11.25 0.52
C SER A 34 -14.00 9.82 0.20
N LEU A 35 -15.20 9.43 0.65
CA LEU A 35 -15.83 8.15 0.33
C LEU A 35 -16.59 8.22 -1.00
N GLU A 36 -17.14 9.39 -1.32
CA GLU A 36 -17.96 9.63 -2.52
C GLU A 36 -17.13 9.99 -3.76
N ILE A 37 -15.86 10.35 -3.59
CA ILE A 37 -14.94 10.64 -4.70
C ILE A 37 -14.81 9.48 -5.69
N PHE A 38 -15.01 8.23 -5.25
CA PHE A 38 -14.99 7.06 -6.14
C PHE A 38 -16.25 6.90 -6.99
N ILE A 39 -17.30 7.68 -6.70
CA ILE A 39 -18.63 7.57 -7.31
C ILE A 39 -18.92 8.81 -8.15
N ASN A 40 -18.54 10.00 -7.68
CA ASN A 40 -18.87 11.28 -8.31
C ASN A 40 -17.63 11.92 -8.97
N GLN A 41 -17.61 11.89 -10.31
CA GLN A 41 -16.47 12.36 -11.11
C GLN A 41 -16.23 13.89 -11.02
N GLU A 42 -17.27 14.70 -10.81
CA GLU A 42 -17.13 16.16 -10.59
C GLU A 42 -16.40 16.50 -9.28
N LEU A 43 -16.54 15.66 -8.24
CA LEU A 43 -15.80 15.81 -6.99
C LEU A 43 -14.34 15.34 -7.12
N ALA A 44 -14.06 14.41 -8.02
CA ALA A 44 -12.72 13.86 -8.21
C ALA A 44 -11.75 14.91 -8.79
N ASP A 45 -12.22 15.74 -9.72
CA ASP A 45 -11.39 16.79 -10.35
C ASP A 45 -11.12 17.98 -9.41
N THR A 46 -11.99 18.21 -8.44
CA THR A 46 -11.87 19.34 -7.49
C THR A 46 -11.12 18.97 -6.21
N ASN A 47 -11.00 17.69 -5.86
CA ASN A 47 -10.44 17.22 -4.59
C ASN A 47 -9.09 16.49 -4.73
N VAL A 48 -8.16 17.07 -5.49
CA VAL A 48 -6.78 16.54 -5.68
C VAL A 48 -6.07 16.28 -4.35
N SER A 49 -6.30 17.13 -3.34
CA SER A 49 -5.72 16.97 -1.99
C SER A 49 -6.08 15.64 -1.34
N GLN A 50 -7.31 15.14 -1.54
CA GLN A 50 -7.77 13.88 -0.94
C GLN A 50 -7.15 12.66 -1.62
N PHE A 51 -6.87 12.72 -2.93
CA PHE A 51 -6.11 11.71 -3.65
C PHE A 51 -4.65 11.66 -3.19
N ILE A 52 -4.01 12.81 -2.97
CA ILE A 52 -2.64 12.88 -2.46
C ILE A 52 -2.55 12.22 -1.07
N ILE A 53 -3.52 12.50 -0.19
CA ILE A 53 -3.57 11.88 1.15
C ILE A 53 -3.73 10.36 1.04
N LYS A 54 -4.65 9.85 0.21
CA LYS A 54 -4.81 8.39 -0.01
C LYS A 54 -3.52 7.76 -0.51
N LEU A 55 -2.88 8.39 -1.49
CA LEU A 55 -1.63 7.92 -2.09
C LEU A 55 -0.52 7.81 -1.03
N PHE A 56 -0.38 8.85 -0.20
CA PHE A 56 0.57 8.86 0.91
C PHE A 56 0.27 7.76 1.93
N CYS A 57 -0.99 7.57 2.32
CA CYS A 57 -1.40 6.51 3.25
C CYS A 57 -1.08 5.10 2.72
N VAL A 58 -1.31 4.84 1.43
CA VAL A 58 -0.98 3.56 0.80
C VAL A 58 0.54 3.35 0.79
N TRP A 59 1.32 4.37 0.45
CA TRP A 59 2.78 4.29 0.45
C TRP A 59 3.37 4.02 1.83
N VAL A 60 2.87 4.71 2.86
CA VAL A 60 3.26 4.45 4.27
C VAL A 60 2.89 3.03 4.66
N SER A 61 1.70 2.56 4.30
CA SER A 61 1.27 1.19 4.57
C SER A 61 2.19 0.16 3.90
N CYS A 62 2.55 0.39 2.63
CA CYS A 62 3.49 -0.44 1.88
C CYS A 62 4.88 -0.49 2.53
N PHE A 63 5.39 0.67 2.97
CA PHE A 63 6.66 0.77 3.68
C PHE A 63 6.64 -0.04 4.99
N LEU A 64 5.61 0.15 5.82
CA LEU A 64 5.43 -0.60 7.07
C LEU A 64 5.26 -2.11 6.81
N GLY A 65 4.51 -2.49 5.78
CA GLY A 65 4.38 -3.88 5.34
C GLY A 65 5.72 -4.51 4.99
N GLY A 66 6.59 -3.79 4.28
CA GLY A 66 7.95 -4.24 3.97
C GLY A 66 8.83 -4.40 5.22
N LEU A 67 8.73 -3.47 6.19
CA LEU A 67 9.40 -3.60 7.48
C LEU A 67 8.99 -4.88 8.21
N ILE A 68 7.67 -5.11 8.35
CA ILE A 68 7.13 -6.25 9.09
C ILE A 68 7.45 -7.58 8.40
N THR A 69 7.32 -7.64 7.07
CA THR A 69 7.71 -8.82 6.27
C THR A 69 9.14 -9.22 6.58
N THR A 70 10.05 -8.24 6.60
CA THR A 70 11.47 -8.48 6.84
C THR A 70 11.75 -8.87 8.29
N LYS A 71 11.11 -8.20 9.26
CA LYS A 71 11.27 -8.48 10.69
C LYS A 71 10.88 -9.91 11.08
N ILE A 72 9.90 -10.50 10.40
CA ILE A 72 9.42 -11.87 10.66
C ILE A 72 10.34 -12.95 10.03
N GLY A 73 11.30 -12.53 9.19
CA GLY A 73 12.26 -13.40 8.54
C GLY A 73 12.11 -13.51 7.02
N GLY A 74 11.30 -12.64 6.41
CA GLY A 74 11.24 -12.47 4.97
C GLY A 74 12.54 -11.84 4.43
N LYS A 75 12.98 -12.28 3.25
CA LYS A 75 14.11 -11.70 2.53
C LYS A 75 13.60 -10.80 1.40
N ALA A 76 14.49 -10.37 0.52
CA ALA A 76 14.13 -9.58 -0.66
C ALA A 76 13.07 -10.25 -1.54
N ARG A 77 13.12 -11.59 -1.70
CA ARG A 77 12.13 -12.33 -2.51
C ARG A 77 10.73 -12.28 -1.91
N GLU A 78 10.61 -12.45 -0.60
CA GLU A 78 9.32 -12.42 0.10
C GLU A 78 8.71 -11.01 0.06
N ASN A 79 9.52 -9.95 0.20
CA ASN A 79 9.08 -8.57 0.00
C ASN A 79 8.64 -8.29 -1.46
N LEU A 80 9.34 -8.84 -2.46
CA LEU A 80 8.91 -8.78 -3.87
C LEU A 80 7.54 -9.42 -4.08
N ILE A 81 7.30 -10.58 -3.46
CA ILE A 81 6.00 -11.27 -3.54
C ILE A 81 4.92 -10.39 -2.91
N VAL A 82 5.15 -9.83 -1.73
CA VAL A 82 4.21 -8.91 -1.07
C VAL A 82 3.91 -7.70 -1.96
N GLY A 83 4.93 -7.03 -2.50
CA GLY A 83 4.74 -5.88 -3.39
C GLY A 83 3.96 -6.25 -4.67
N THR A 84 4.24 -7.40 -5.26
CA THR A 84 3.52 -7.90 -6.44
C THR A 84 2.05 -8.19 -6.13
N LEU A 85 1.76 -8.83 -4.99
CA LEU A 85 0.40 -9.08 -4.53
C LEU A 85 -0.38 -7.78 -4.34
N ILE A 86 0.26 -6.75 -3.76
CA ILE A 86 -0.37 -5.44 -3.60
C ILE A 86 -0.59 -4.75 -4.95
N ILE A 87 0.35 -4.85 -5.91
CA ILE A 87 0.14 -4.34 -7.27
C ILE A 87 -1.08 -4.99 -7.92
N LEU A 88 -1.27 -6.31 -7.76
CA LEU A 88 -2.45 -7.00 -8.29
C LEU A 88 -3.75 -6.48 -7.67
N VAL A 89 -3.78 -6.26 -6.35
CA VAL A 89 -4.93 -5.66 -5.66
C VAL A 89 -5.20 -4.24 -6.16
N VAL A 90 -4.14 -3.43 -6.32
CA VAL A 90 -4.26 -2.07 -6.83
C VAL A 90 -4.75 -2.05 -8.28
N GLY A 91 -4.24 -2.93 -9.13
CA GLY A 91 -4.69 -3.06 -10.53
C GLY A 91 -6.14 -3.49 -10.62
N TRP A 92 -6.59 -4.40 -9.76
CA TRP A 92 -8.00 -4.76 -9.64
C TRP A 92 -8.88 -3.56 -9.21
N LEU A 93 -8.42 -2.78 -8.23
CA LEU A 93 -9.10 -1.56 -7.80
C LEU A 93 -9.17 -0.51 -8.91
N TRP A 94 -8.12 -0.39 -9.73
CA TRP A 94 -8.12 0.52 -10.88
C TRP A 94 -9.20 0.16 -11.88
N LEU A 95 -9.32 -1.13 -12.24
CA LEU A 95 -10.37 -1.57 -13.16
C LEU A 95 -11.79 -1.37 -12.61
N SER A 96 -11.93 -1.31 -11.28
CA SER A 96 -13.23 -1.20 -10.61
C SER A 96 -13.68 0.24 -10.34
N ALA A 97 -12.78 1.24 -10.47
CA ALA A 97 -13.06 2.62 -10.05
C ALA A 97 -12.70 3.65 -11.11
N VAL A 98 -13.64 4.54 -11.41
CA VAL A 98 -13.48 5.63 -12.39
C VAL A 98 -12.79 6.81 -11.71
N ASN A 99 -11.47 6.76 -11.68
CA ASN A 99 -10.60 7.75 -11.03
C ASN A 99 -9.47 8.17 -11.98
N PRO A 100 -8.84 9.33 -11.75
CA PRO A 100 -7.85 9.86 -12.67
C PRO A 100 -6.64 8.93 -12.83
N ILE A 101 -6.21 8.73 -14.07
CA ILE A 101 -5.14 7.78 -14.44
C ILE A 101 -3.83 8.07 -13.68
N TRP A 102 -3.50 9.34 -13.45
CA TRP A 102 -2.28 9.74 -12.75
C TRP A 102 -2.19 9.16 -11.33
N PHE A 103 -3.32 9.07 -10.62
CA PHE A 103 -3.37 8.53 -9.26
C PHE A 103 -3.01 7.05 -9.24
N TRP A 104 -3.56 6.27 -10.17
CA TRP A 104 -3.30 4.84 -10.27
C TRP A 104 -1.86 4.54 -10.68
N VAL A 105 -1.32 5.30 -11.65
CA VAL A 105 0.06 5.16 -12.11
C VAL A 105 1.04 5.45 -10.97
N LEU A 106 0.87 6.56 -10.24
CA LEU A 106 1.72 6.88 -9.10
C LEU A 106 1.60 5.85 -7.98
N MET A 107 0.39 5.35 -7.73
CA MET A 107 0.18 4.34 -6.70
C MET A 107 0.93 3.05 -7.04
N ILE A 108 0.78 2.50 -8.26
CA ILE A 108 1.50 1.29 -8.69
C ILE A 108 3.01 1.50 -8.67
N LEU A 109 3.49 2.63 -9.21
CA LEU A 109 4.92 2.94 -9.23
C LEU A 109 5.53 3.03 -7.84
N GLY A 110 4.77 3.51 -6.84
CA GLY A 110 5.24 3.65 -5.48
C GLY A 110 5.21 2.36 -4.64
N VAL A 111 4.40 1.35 -4.99
CA VAL A 111 4.26 0.12 -4.18
C VAL A 111 5.61 -0.59 -4.01
N LEU A 112 6.30 -0.92 -5.10
CA LEU A 112 7.56 -1.66 -5.03
C LEU A 112 8.67 -0.87 -4.32
N PRO A 113 8.96 0.40 -4.68
CA PRO A 113 9.93 1.22 -3.97
C PRO A 113 9.64 1.32 -2.48
N CYS A 114 8.39 1.56 -2.07
CA CYS A 114 8.03 1.67 -0.65
C CYS A 114 8.25 0.36 0.11
N VAL A 115 7.81 -0.78 -0.44
CA VAL A 115 8.04 -2.09 0.18
C VAL A 115 9.54 -2.39 0.29
N PHE A 116 10.32 -2.09 -0.76
CA PHE A 116 11.77 -2.29 -0.75
C PHE A 116 12.51 -1.36 0.20
N LEU A 117 12.06 -0.11 0.35
CA LEU A 117 12.61 0.81 1.34
C LEU A 117 12.44 0.25 2.75
N GLY A 118 11.27 -0.31 3.06
CA GLY A 118 11.04 -1.01 4.33
C GLY A 118 12.01 -2.17 4.52
N TYR A 119 12.18 -3.02 3.50
CA TYR A 119 13.18 -4.08 3.54
C TYR A 119 14.60 -3.56 3.80
N LYS A 120 15.02 -2.51 3.09
CA LYS A 120 16.38 -1.94 3.19
C LYS A 120 16.67 -1.41 4.60
N VAL A 121 15.71 -0.74 5.22
CA VAL A 121 15.85 -0.18 6.57
C VAL A 121 16.11 -1.29 7.59
N ILE A 122 15.30 -2.35 7.61
CA ILE A 122 15.50 -3.48 8.55
C ILE A 122 16.79 -4.22 8.23
N SER A 123 17.10 -4.44 6.96
CA SER A 123 18.33 -5.11 6.56
C SER A 123 19.58 -4.32 6.93
N ALA A 124 19.53 -2.99 6.94
CA ALA A 124 20.63 -2.13 7.38
C ALA A 124 20.79 -2.17 8.91
N MET A 125 19.70 -2.13 9.67
CA MET A 125 19.74 -2.22 11.14
C MET A 125 20.18 -3.59 11.67
N SER A 126 20.06 -4.64 10.85
CA SER A 126 20.42 -6.01 11.22
C SER A 126 21.85 -6.40 10.83
N LYS A 127 22.63 -5.49 10.25
CA LYS A 127 24.08 -5.68 10.07
C LYS A 127 24.80 -5.33 11.39
N PRO A 128 25.68 -6.21 11.90
CA PRO A 128 26.48 -5.93 13.09
C PRO A 128 27.49 -4.81 12.85
#